data_AF-A0AAW9K736-F1
#
_entry.id   AF-A0AAW9K736-F1
#
_cell.length_a   1.000
_cell.length_b   1.000
_cell.length_c   1.000
_cell.angle_alpha   90.00
_cell.angle_beta   90.00
_cell.angle_gamma   90.00
#
_symmetry.space_group_name_H-M   'P 1'
#
loop_
_entity.id
_entity.type
_entity.pdbx_description
1 polymer ?
#
loop_
_entity_poly.entity_id
_entity_poly.type
_entity_poly.pdbx_seq_one_letter_code
_entity_poly.pdbx_strand_id
1 'polypeptide(L)'
;IYANGDIVVSNSFTPSNSSSVGEIARIGMKMVVPKGYENLVYYGRGPQENYIDRKTGAKLGIYKDTVTNAFSSKYTRPQENGNKTDVRWTALTNGENGKGIMVVAADKMETSALHYRAEDINNVWK
;
A
#
# COMPACT_ATOMS: atom_id res chain seq x y z
N ILE A 1 13.21 -18.47 -1.27
CA ILE A 1 12.73 -18.65 0.12
C ILE A 1 13.93 -19.07 0.94
N TYR A 2 14.16 -18.42 2.08
CA TYR A 2 15.29 -18.70 2.96
C TYR A 2 14.87 -19.55 4.17
N ALA A 3 15.85 -20.15 4.86
CA ALA A 3 15.60 -21.04 5.99
C ALA A 3 14.95 -20.35 7.21
N ASN A 4 15.08 -19.03 7.31
CA ASN A 4 14.42 -18.21 8.34
C ASN A 4 12.96 -17.86 8.02
N GLY A 5 12.43 -18.33 6.87
CA GLY A 5 11.07 -18.05 6.42
C GLY A 5 10.95 -16.81 5.53
N ASP A 6 12.03 -16.07 5.27
CA ASP A 6 11.98 -14.90 4.40
C ASP A 6 11.72 -15.30 2.94
N ILE A 7 10.83 -14.54 2.30
CA ILE A 7 10.51 -14.67 0.88
C ILE A 7 10.95 -13.40 0.18
N VAL A 8 12.05 -13.48 -0.56
CA VAL A 8 12.48 -12.38 -1.44
C VAL A 8 11.70 -12.45 -2.75
N VAL A 9 11.08 -11.33 -3.09
CA VAL A 9 10.27 -11.15 -4.30
C VAL A 9 10.94 -10.09 -5.17
N SER A 10 11.23 -10.43 -6.42
CA SER A 10 11.73 -9.51 -7.44
C SER A 10 10.73 -9.40 -8.58
N ASN A 11 10.43 -8.18 -9.02
CA ASN A 11 9.59 -7.92 -10.18
C ASN A 11 10.38 -7.11 -11.22
N SER A 12 10.33 -7.54 -12.48
CA SER A 12 10.89 -6.80 -13.60
C SER A 12 9.79 -6.64 -14.65
N PHE A 13 9.60 -5.40 -15.11
CA PHE A 13 8.63 -5.07 -16.14
C PHE A 13 9.34 -4.36 -17.28
N THR A 14 9.22 -4.91 -18.48
CA THR A 14 9.74 -4.31 -19.72
C THR A 14 8.60 -4.26 -20.73
N PRO A 15 8.10 -3.06 -21.08
CA PRO A 15 7.07 -2.95 -22.10
C PRO A 15 7.62 -3.42 -23.45
N SER A 16 6.84 -4.20 -24.19
CA SER A 16 7.23 -4.68 -25.53
C SER A 16 7.38 -3.54 -26.55
N ASN A 17 6.65 -2.44 -26.33
CA ASN A 17 6.80 -1.20 -27.06
C ASN A 17 6.51 -0.03 -26.12
N SER A 18 7.55 0.74 -25.79
CA SER A 18 7.45 1.89 -24.88
C SER A 18 6.45 2.95 -25.38
N SER A 19 6.29 3.07 -26.70
CA SER A 19 5.37 4.02 -27.32
C SER A 19 3.90 3.60 -27.22
N SER A 20 3.60 2.31 -26.98
CA SER A 20 2.22 1.81 -26.89
C SER A 20 1.68 1.71 -25.46
N VAL A 21 2.55 1.74 -24.46
CA VAL A 21 2.17 1.61 -23.03
C VAL A 21 1.73 2.94 -22.42
N GLY A 22 2.09 4.08 -23.03
CA GLY A 22 1.74 5.39 -22.51
C GLY A 22 2.37 5.69 -21.15
N GLU A 23 1.77 6.62 -20.40
CA GLU A 23 2.21 6.95 -19.04
C GLU A 23 1.76 5.86 -18.05
N ILE A 24 2.72 5.24 -17.37
CA ILE A 24 2.43 4.20 -16.38
C ILE A 24 2.12 4.87 -15.04
N ALA A 25 0.85 4.82 -14.64
CA ALA A 25 0.40 5.42 -13.37
C ALA A 25 1.02 4.74 -12.13
N ARG A 26 1.18 3.41 -12.14
CA ARG A 26 1.75 2.65 -11.03
C ARG A 26 2.33 1.30 -11.50
N ILE A 27 3.47 0.92 -10.93
CA ILE A 27 4.03 -0.44 -11.01
C ILE A 27 4.17 -0.97 -9.59
N GLY A 28 3.69 -2.18 -9.34
CA GLY A 28 3.84 -2.81 -8.03
C GLY A 28 3.09 -4.13 -7.92
N MET A 29 3.04 -4.65 -6.70
CA MET A 29 2.34 -5.89 -6.37
C MET A 29 1.01 -5.59 -5.69
N LYS A 30 0.03 -6.48 -5.89
CA LYS A 30 -1.26 -6.47 -5.19
C LYS A 30 -1.51 -7.83 -4.57
N MET A 31 -2.04 -7.85 -3.35
CA MET A 31 -2.41 -9.07 -2.63
C MET A 31 -3.75 -8.85 -1.95
N VAL A 32 -4.58 -9.89 -1.91
CA VAL A 32 -5.80 -9.94 -1.11
C VAL A 32 -5.57 -10.92 0.02
N VAL A 33 -5.81 -10.50 1.25
CA VAL A 33 -5.70 -11.34 2.46
C VAL A 33 -7.10 -11.66 3.00
N PRO A 34 -7.26 -12.74 3.80
CA PRO A 34 -8.53 -13.02 4.47
C PRO A 34 -9.01 -11.85 5.35
N LYS A 35 -10.32 -11.80 5.62
CA LYS A 35 -10.90 -10.86 6.59
C LYS A 35 -10.27 -11.05 7.99
N GLY A 36 -10.12 -9.96 8.73
CA GLY A 36 -9.66 -9.96 10.14
C GLY A 36 -8.23 -9.45 10.34
N TYR A 37 -7.51 -9.20 9.24
CA TYR A 37 -6.22 -8.50 9.25
C TYR A 37 -6.47 -6.99 9.21
N GLU A 38 -6.59 -6.39 10.39
CA GLU A 38 -7.05 -5.00 10.54
C GLU A 38 -5.95 -4.05 11.02
N ASN A 39 -4.96 -4.56 11.74
CA ASN A 39 -3.91 -3.74 12.36
C ASN A 39 -2.82 -3.42 11.33
N LEU A 40 -2.69 -2.16 10.96
CA LEU A 40 -1.71 -1.66 10.01
C LEU A 40 -0.63 -0.87 10.74
N VAL A 41 0.62 -1.30 10.63
CA VAL A 41 1.78 -0.56 11.17
C VAL A 41 2.81 -0.39 10.07
N TYR A 42 3.37 0.80 9.91
CA TYR A 42 4.39 1.06 8.89
C TYR A 42 5.43 2.06 9.36
N TYR A 43 6.64 1.96 8.80
CA TYR A 43 7.69 2.96 8.92
C TYR A 43 7.85 3.71 7.60
N GLY A 44 7.37 4.96 7.55
CA GLY A 44 7.34 5.77 6.33
C GLY A 44 6.78 7.16 6.59
N ARG A 45 6.27 7.83 5.55
CA ARG A 45 5.65 9.17 5.70
C ARG A 45 4.19 9.09 6.13
N GLY A 46 3.82 9.86 7.15
CA GLY A 46 2.45 9.89 7.67
C GLY A 46 2.18 11.01 8.69
N PRO A 47 1.09 10.90 9.48
CA PRO A 47 0.10 9.80 9.46
C PRO A 47 -0.87 9.86 8.28
N GLN A 48 -1.09 11.04 7.69
CA GLN A 48 -2.02 11.22 6.57
C GLN A 48 -1.51 10.56 5.30
N GLU A 49 -2.43 10.25 4.38
CA GLU A 49 -2.06 9.85 3.03
C GLU A 49 -1.17 10.90 2.33
N ASN A 50 -0.31 10.45 1.45
CA ASN A 50 0.62 11.30 0.71
C ASN A 50 1.02 10.63 -0.61
N TYR A 51 1.52 11.44 -1.55
CA TYR A 51 1.91 11.03 -2.89
C TYR A 51 3.25 11.67 -3.27
N ILE A 52 3.91 11.18 -4.33
CA ILE A 52 5.27 11.60 -4.70
C ILE A 52 5.42 13.11 -4.88
N ASP A 53 4.37 13.76 -5.38
CA ASP A 53 4.23 15.19 -5.62
C ASP A 53 3.60 15.96 -4.44
N ARG A 54 3.07 15.25 -3.43
CA ARG A 54 2.40 15.80 -2.25
C ARG A 54 2.77 15.02 -0.98
N LYS A 55 4.04 15.12 -0.56
CA LYS A 55 4.56 14.43 0.64
C LYS A 55 5.32 15.29 1.65
N THR A 56 5.58 16.56 1.36
CA THR A 56 6.39 17.45 2.21
C THR A 56 5.76 17.73 3.57
N GLY A 57 4.43 17.71 3.67
CA GLY A 57 3.71 17.85 4.94
C GLY A 57 3.69 16.59 5.81
N ALA A 58 4.07 15.43 5.28
CA ALA A 58 4.08 14.16 5.99
C ALA A 58 5.47 13.83 6.54
N LYS A 59 5.56 13.59 7.86
CA LYS A 59 6.84 13.32 8.54
C LYS A 59 7.18 11.84 8.44
N LEU A 60 8.48 11.53 8.49
CA LEU A 60 8.95 10.15 8.59
C LEU A 60 8.77 9.66 10.04
N GLY A 61 8.18 8.49 10.21
CA GLY A 61 7.92 7.91 11.54
C GLY A 61 7.30 6.53 11.48
N ILE A 62 7.16 5.89 12.64
CA ILE A 62 6.39 4.65 12.80
C ILE A 62 4.96 5.05 13.14
N TYR A 63 4.02 4.64 12.30
CA TYR A 63 2.60 4.93 12.47
C TYR A 63 1.84 3.64 12.65
N LYS A 64 0.83 3.68 13.53
CA LYS A 64 -0.10 2.58 13.81
C LYS A 64 -1.50 3.06 13.48
N ASP A 65 -2.24 2.25 12.74
CA ASP A 65 -3.60 2.55 12.31
C ASP A 65 -4.39 1.27 12.03
N THR A 66 -5.62 1.41 11.55
CA THR A 66 -6.43 0.30 11.05
C THR A 66 -6.66 0.40 9.54
N VAL A 67 -6.91 -0.73 8.87
CA VAL A 67 -7.29 -0.75 7.44
C VAL A 67 -8.57 0.07 7.20
N THR A 68 -9.50 0.05 8.16
CA THR A 68 -10.72 0.87 8.15
C THR A 68 -10.40 2.36 8.10
N ASN A 69 -9.46 2.82 8.93
CA ASN A 69 -9.06 4.23 8.98
C ASN A 69 -8.15 4.64 7.81
N ALA A 70 -7.46 3.69 7.19
CA ALA A 70 -6.60 3.95 6.05
C ALA A 70 -7.38 4.43 4.81
N PHE A 71 -8.68 4.09 4.72
CA PHE A 71 -9.56 4.57 3.66
C PHE A 71 -10.05 6.01 3.94
N SER A 72 -9.80 6.92 2.99
CA SER A 72 -10.30 8.30 3.08
C SER A 72 -11.74 8.40 2.58
N SER A 73 -12.70 8.32 3.50
CA SER A 73 -14.14 8.52 3.20
C SER A 73 -14.52 9.98 2.94
N LYS A 74 -13.56 10.92 3.03
CA LYS A 74 -13.81 12.37 2.89
C LYS A 74 -13.99 12.82 1.44
N TYR A 75 -13.62 11.97 0.47
CA TYR A 75 -13.78 12.28 -0.93
C TYR A 75 -15.24 12.08 -1.34
N THR A 76 -15.89 13.13 -1.85
CA THR A 76 -17.28 13.09 -2.35
C THR A 76 -17.49 12.00 -3.41
N ARG A 77 -16.45 11.76 -4.22
CA ARG A 77 -16.38 10.64 -5.17
C ARG A 77 -15.27 9.68 -4.74
N PRO A 78 -15.55 8.37 -4.55
CA PRO A 78 -14.54 7.35 -4.31
C PRO A 78 -13.50 7.33 -5.43
N GLN A 79 -12.24 7.46 -5.02
CA GLN A 79 -11.05 7.54 -5.88
C GLN A 79 -9.85 6.91 -5.14
N GLU A 80 -8.70 6.78 -5.81
CA GLU A 80 -7.44 6.30 -5.20
C GLU A 80 -7.11 7.10 -3.93
N ASN A 81 -6.89 6.40 -2.82
CA ASN A 81 -6.60 7.01 -1.52
C ASN A 81 -5.80 6.07 -0.60
N GLY A 82 -5.34 6.61 0.53
CA GLY A 82 -4.68 5.83 1.57
C GLY A 82 -3.19 5.54 1.32
N ASN A 83 -2.61 6.05 0.23
CA ASN A 83 -1.21 5.85 -0.12
C ASN A 83 -0.23 6.43 0.91
N LYS A 84 0.88 5.74 1.15
CA LYS A 84 1.99 6.17 2.01
C LYS A 84 3.29 6.07 1.22
N THR A 85 4.04 7.18 1.13
CA THR A 85 5.32 7.22 0.43
C THR A 85 6.51 7.00 1.36
N ASP A 86 7.67 6.73 0.74
CA ASP A 86 8.94 6.56 1.44
C ASP A 86 8.83 5.51 2.57
N VAL A 87 8.12 4.39 2.31
CA VAL A 87 7.92 3.32 3.30
C VAL A 87 9.09 2.34 3.23
N ARG A 88 9.68 2.03 4.38
CA ARG A 88 10.75 1.01 4.50
C ARG A 88 10.19 -0.36 4.81
N TRP A 89 9.15 -0.40 5.65
CA TRP A 89 8.41 -1.62 5.93
C TRP A 89 6.96 -1.31 6.30
N THR A 90 6.08 -2.25 6.02
CA THR A 90 4.68 -2.26 6.46
C THR A 90 4.32 -3.64 6.97
N ALA A 91 3.49 -3.70 8.00
CA ALA A 91 3.02 -4.92 8.62
C ALA A 91 1.50 -4.85 8.74
N LEU A 92 0.84 -5.90 8.27
CA LEU A 92 -0.59 -6.09 8.38
C LEU A 92 -0.83 -7.34 9.23
N THR A 93 -1.46 -7.15 10.40
CA THR A 93 -1.62 -8.21 11.41
C THR A 93 -3.09 -8.38 11.79
N ASN A 94 -3.44 -9.58 12.26
CA ASN A 94 -4.74 -9.83 12.87
C ASN A 94 -4.82 -9.21 14.29
N GLY A 95 -6.04 -8.90 14.71
CA GLY A 95 -6.31 -8.29 16.02
C GLY A 95 -6.09 -9.21 17.22
N GLU A 96 -6.18 -10.53 17.02
CA GLU A 96 -6.25 -11.50 18.11
C GLU A 96 -4.88 -11.97 18.59
N ASN A 97 -3.94 -12.24 17.68
CA ASN A 97 -2.70 -12.95 17.99
C ASN A 97 -1.45 -12.29 17.40
N GLY A 98 -1.58 -11.11 16.78
CA GLY A 98 -0.47 -10.40 16.12
C GLY A 98 0.13 -11.13 14.92
N LYS A 99 -0.50 -12.21 14.44
CA LYS A 99 -0.05 -12.94 13.26
C LYS A 99 -0.36 -12.11 12.02
N GLY A 100 0.60 -12.04 11.10
CA GLY A 100 0.56 -11.06 10.04
C GLY A 100 1.50 -11.34 8.89
N ILE A 101 1.47 -10.43 7.94
CA ILE A 101 2.45 -10.33 6.87
C ILE A 101 3.20 -9.03 7.07
N MET A 102 4.53 -9.11 7.04
CA MET A 102 5.41 -7.95 6.97
C MET A 102 6.05 -7.91 5.60
N VAL A 103 6.01 -6.73 4.97
CA VAL A 103 6.69 -6.46 3.70
C VAL A 103 7.77 -5.43 3.96
N VAL A 104 8.99 -5.76 3.57
CA VAL A 104 10.18 -4.91 3.73
C VAL A 104 10.66 -4.51 2.34
N ALA A 105 10.87 -3.22 2.13
CA ALA A 105 11.41 -2.69 0.89
C ALA A 105 12.93 -2.88 0.84
N ALA A 106 13.49 -3.10 -0.35
CA ALA A 106 14.94 -3.12 -0.54
C ALA A 106 15.59 -1.75 -0.30
N ASP A 107 14.89 -0.66 -0.65
CA ASP A 107 15.22 0.72 -0.25
C ASP A 107 13.95 1.39 0.30
N LYS A 108 13.02 1.74 -0.60
CA LYS A 108 11.72 2.33 -0.27
C LYS A 108 10.65 1.81 -1.20
N MET A 109 9.41 1.82 -0.71
CA MET A 109 8.22 1.55 -1.49
C MET A 109 7.11 2.54 -1.16
N GLU A 110 6.05 2.49 -1.96
CA GLU A 110 4.75 3.05 -1.60
C GLU A 110 3.80 1.92 -1.24
N THR A 111 2.90 2.17 -0.29
CA THR A 111 1.94 1.14 0.15
C THR A 111 0.59 1.75 0.50
N SER A 112 -0.46 0.98 0.25
CA SER A 112 -1.80 1.18 0.78
C SER A 112 -2.40 -0.18 1.15
N ALA A 113 -3.32 -0.18 2.11
CA ALA A 113 -4.11 -1.34 2.49
C ALA A 113 -5.54 -0.86 2.70
N LEU A 114 -6.49 -1.43 1.95
CA LEU A 114 -7.89 -0.99 1.92
C LEU A 114 -8.82 -2.21 1.93
N HIS A 115 -10.05 -2.02 2.42
CA HIS A 115 -11.12 -3.03 2.36
C HIS A 115 -11.72 -3.22 0.97
N TYR A 116 -11.35 -2.36 0.02
CA TYR A 116 -11.90 -2.31 -1.33
C TYR A 116 -10.80 -2.54 -2.37
N ARG A 117 -11.16 -3.19 -3.48
CA ARG A 117 -10.25 -3.29 -4.63
C ARG A 117 -10.30 -1.97 -5.40
N ALA A 118 -9.19 -1.61 -6.05
CA ALA A 118 -9.15 -0.42 -6.92
C ALA A 118 -10.20 -0.49 -8.03
N GLU A 119 -10.47 -1.70 -8.54
CA GLU A 119 -11.52 -1.97 -9.51
C GLU A 119 -12.92 -1.66 -8.95
N ASP A 120 -13.17 -1.95 -7.67
CA ASP A 120 -14.46 -1.68 -7.02
C ASP A 120 -14.65 -0.18 -6.85
N ILE A 121 -13.61 0.54 -6.39
CA ILE A 121 -13.64 2.01 -6.22
C ILE A 121 -13.99 2.71 -7.53
N ASN A 122 -13.46 2.24 -8.67
CA ASN A 122 -13.69 2.86 -9.97
C ASN A 122 -15.11 2.60 -10.54
N ASN A 123 -15.77 1.52 -10.13
CA ASN A 123 -17.05 1.09 -10.70
C ASN A 123 -18.30 1.66 -9.99
N VAL A 124 -18.14 2.38 -8.87
CA VAL A 124 -19.28 2.87 -8.04
C VAL A 124 -20.07 4.01 -8.70
N TRP A 125 -19.58 4.61 -9.79
CA TRP A 125 -20.16 5.80 -10.41
C TRP A 125 -20.39 5.69 -11.93
N LYS A 126 -20.66 4.49 -12.44
CA LYS A 126 -21.16 4.30 -13.81
C LYS A 126 -22.68 4.39 -13.86
#